data_AF-A0A2L1VEL2-F1
#
_entry.id   AF-A0A2L1VEL2-F1
#
_cell.length_a   1.000
_cell.length_b   1.000
_cell.length_c   1.000
_cell.angle_alpha   90.00
_cell.angle_beta   90.00
_cell.angle_gamma   90.00
#
_symmetry.space_group_name_H-M   'P 1'
#
loop_
_entity.id
_entity.type
_entity.pdbx_description
1 polymer ?
#
loop_
_entity_poly.entity_id
_entity_poly.type
_entity_poly.pdbx_seq_one_letter_code
_entity_poly.pdbx_strand_id
1 'polypeptide(L)'
;MNKILLALALISPMACFAANWVEVNNNENVSTEVDISSIQKLSKGKRLAWIRTVQKVDGKTVSSIVRVEVDCSKQTLANKDLYIKSNEDVIYQNNEISGKPFTPVLDSGGWLSIKSICKAP
;
A
#
# COMPACT_ATOMS: atom_id res chain seq x y z
N MET A 1 31.88 -24.30 32.58
CA MET A 1 30.91 -23.26 32.13
C MET A 1 31.50 -22.56 30.91
N ASN A 2 31.11 -22.97 29.70
CA ASN A 2 31.44 -22.25 28.47
C ASN A 2 30.14 -21.82 27.78
N LYS A 3 30.08 -20.54 27.41
CA LYS A 3 28.92 -19.86 26.86
C LYS A 3 28.78 -20.17 25.36
N ILE A 4 27.58 -20.64 25.01
CA ILE A 4 26.72 -20.33 23.84
C ILE A 4 27.37 -19.53 22.70
N LEU A 5 27.19 -20.00 21.46
CA LEU A 5 26.59 -19.19 20.38
C LEU A 5 26.08 -20.09 19.25
N LEU A 6 24.79 -20.41 19.34
CA LEU A 6 23.99 -20.99 18.27
C LEU A 6 23.60 -19.84 17.32
N ALA A 7 24.36 -19.62 16.26
CA ALA A 7 23.97 -18.68 15.21
C ALA A 7 22.98 -19.38 14.28
N LEU A 8 21.69 -19.29 14.62
CA LEU A 8 20.58 -19.53 13.70
C LEU A 8 20.66 -18.47 12.58
N ALA A 9 21.34 -18.82 11.49
CA ALA A 9 21.24 -18.12 10.23
C ALA A 9 19.85 -18.41 9.64
N LEU A 10 18.83 -17.74 10.17
CA LEU A 10 17.57 -17.50 9.47
C LEU A 10 17.89 -16.53 8.32
N ILE A 11 18.46 -17.07 7.24
CA ILE A 11 18.50 -16.42 5.95
C ILE A 11 17.06 -16.47 5.45
N SER A 12 16.22 -15.55 5.92
CA SER A 12 14.96 -15.27 5.24
C SER A 12 15.31 -14.78 3.84
N PRO A 13 14.91 -15.46 2.76
CA PRO A 13 15.12 -14.95 1.42
C PRO A 13 14.41 -13.60 1.35
N MET A 14 15.18 -12.55 1.12
CA MET A 14 14.68 -11.28 0.61
C MET A 14 14.08 -11.60 -0.76
N ALA A 15 12.82 -12.04 -0.79
CA ALA A 15 12.03 -12.04 -1.99
C ALA A 15 11.80 -10.57 -2.35
N CYS A 16 12.72 -10.02 -3.14
CA CYS A 16 12.59 -8.72 -3.77
C CYS A 16 11.49 -8.85 -4.83
N PHE A 17 10.23 -8.84 -4.38
CA PHE A 17 9.11 -8.59 -5.28
C PHE A 17 9.26 -7.13 -5.72
N ALA A 18 9.73 -6.92 -6.95
CA ALA A 18 9.68 -5.61 -7.57
C ALA A 18 8.21 -5.16 -7.53
N ALA A 19 7.93 -4.08 -6.80
CA ALA A 19 6.58 -3.57 -6.67
C ALA A 19 6.07 -3.18 -8.07
N ASN A 20 4.97 -3.79 -8.49
CA ASN A 20 4.35 -3.57 -9.80
C ASN A 20 3.28 -2.50 -9.66
N TRP A 21 3.71 -1.24 -9.57
CA TRP A 21 2.80 -0.11 -9.45
C TRP A 21 2.08 0.17 -10.77
N VAL A 22 0.76 0.14 -10.74
CA VAL A 22 -0.12 0.47 -11.86
C VAL A 22 -0.86 1.75 -11.53
N GLU A 23 -0.69 2.77 -12.36
CA GLU A 23 -1.43 4.03 -12.26
C GLU A 23 -2.93 3.79 -12.50
N VAL A 24 -3.76 4.23 -11.55
CA VAL A 24 -5.22 4.12 -11.61
C VAL A 24 -5.91 5.48 -11.71
N ASN A 25 -5.19 6.55 -11.37
CA ASN A 25 -5.67 7.92 -11.50
C ASN A 25 -4.48 8.86 -11.70
N ASN A 26 -4.66 9.88 -12.55
CA ASN A 26 -3.68 10.92 -12.77
C ASN A 26 -4.39 12.26 -12.93
N ASN A 27 -4.36 13.05 -11.86
CA ASN A 27 -4.89 14.40 -11.87
C ASN A 27 -3.72 15.36 -11.72
N GLU A 28 -3.54 16.25 -12.69
CA GLU A 28 -2.48 17.28 -12.78
C GLU A 28 -1.58 17.38 -11.53
N ASN A 29 -0.42 16.70 -11.59
CA ASN A 29 0.64 16.63 -10.56
C ASN A 29 0.43 15.66 -9.38
N VAL A 30 -0.65 14.89 -9.37
CA VAL A 30 -0.94 13.84 -8.39
C VAL A 30 -1.32 12.54 -9.10
N SER A 31 -0.46 11.54 -8.99
CA SER A 31 -0.74 10.17 -9.46
C SER A 31 -1.16 9.28 -8.30
N THR A 32 -2.18 8.45 -8.49
CA THR A 32 -2.54 7.38 -7.57
C THR A 32 -2.32 6.05 -8.26
N GLU A 33 -1.64 5.15 -7.56
CA GLU A 33 -1.18 3.89 -8.12
C GLU A 33 -1.44 2.74 -7.13
N VAL A 34 -1.66 1.55 -7.67
CA VAL A 34 -1.86 0.31 -6.91
C VAL A 34 -0.71 -0.64 -7.20
N ASP A 35 -0.08 -1.21 -6.17
CA ASP A 35 0.86 -2.31 -6.36
C ASP A 35 0.07 -3.60 -6.58
N ILE A 36 -0.11 -3.98 -7.84
CA ILE A 36 -0.90 -5.17 -8.19
C ILE A 36 -0.25 -6.47 -7.69
N SER A 37 1.07 -6.48 -7.51
CA SER A 37 1.79 -7.65 -7.01
C SER A 37 1.56 -7.88 -5.51
N SER A 38 1.15 -6.83 -4.79
CA SER A 38 0.84 -6.90 -3.37
C SER A 38 -0.58 -7.37 -3.05
N ILE A 39 -1.44 -7.56 -4.06
CA ILE A 39 -2.84 -7.89 -3.85
C ILE A 39 -2.96 -9.30 -3.26
N GLN A 40 -3.48 -9.38 -2.03
CA GLN A 40 -3.73 -10.62 -1.32
C GLN A 40 -5.23 -10.78 -1.07
N LYS A 41 -5.78 -11.94 -1.43
CA LYS A 41 -7.17 -12.28 -1.12
C LYS A 41 -7.31 -12.62 0.37
N LEU A 42 -8.33 -12.05 0.98
CA LEU A 42 -8.75 -12.36 2.34
C LEU A 42 -10.12 -13.07 2.34
N SER A 43 -10.60 -13.40 3.53
CA SER A 43 -11.95 -13.95 3.70
C SER A 43 -13.04 -12.94 3.31
N LYS A 44 -14.22 -13.46 2.94
CA LYS A 44 -15.46 -12.68 2.72
C LYS A 44 -15.34 -11.59 1.65
N GLY A 45 -14.63 -11.85 0.55
CA GLY A 45 -14.51 -10.90 -0.57
C GLY A 45 -13.64 -9.68 -0.25
N LYS A 46 -12.83 -9.76 0.80
CA LYS A 46 -11.87 -8.71 1.16
C LYS A 46 -10.52 -8.96 0.49
N ARG A 47 -9.74 -7.89 0.31
CA ARG A 47 -8.38 -7.93 -0.24
C ARG A 47 -7.46 -6.99 0.54
N LEU A 48 -6.20 -7.35 0.67
CA LEU A 48 -5.13 -6.44 1.10
C LEU A 48 -4.33 -5.99 -0.11
N ALA A 49 -3.91 -4.73 -0.14
CA ALA A 49 -3.04 -4.20 -1.17
C ALA A 49 -2.27 -2.96 -0.67
N TRP A 50 -1.22 -2.58 -1.37
CA TRP A 50 -0.61 -1.26 -1.25
C TRP A 50 -1.15 -0.31 -2.31
N ILE A 51 -1.48 0.90 -1.87
CA ILE A 51 -1.78 2.05 -2.72
C ILE A 51 -0.71 3.10 -2.45
N ARG A 52 -0.28 3.82 -3.48
CA ARG A 52 0.51 5.03 -3.29
C ARG A 52 -0.09 6.22 -4.02
N THR A 53 0.05 7.38 -3.42
CA THR A 53 -0.18 8.66 -4.07
C THR A 53 1.15 9.37 -4.19
N VAL A 54 1.53 9.76 -5.40
CA VAL A 54 2.80 10.43 -5.73
C VAL A 54 2.51 11.84 -6.21
N GLN A 55 3.21 12.82 -5.66
CA GLN A 55 3.07 14.23 -6.02
C GLN A 55 4.42 14.95 -6.00
N LYS A 56 4.56 16.05 -6.74
CA LYS A 56 5.72 16.95 -6.63
C LYS A 56 5.39 18.13 -5.73
N VAL A 57 6.19 18.34 -4.69
CA VAL A 57 6.08 19.47 -3.76
C VAL A 57 7.45 20.12 -3.65
N ASP A 58 7.56 21.41 -4.00
CA ASP A 58 8.81 22.18 -3.93
C ASP A 58 10.01 21.50 -4.61
N GLY A 59 9.77 20.90 -5.78
CA GLY A 59 10.79 20.17 -6.55
C GLY A 59 11.14 18.78 -6.01
N LYS A 60 10.53 18.34 -4.91
CA LYS A 60 10.71 17.00 -4.33
C LYS A 60 9.55 16.09 -4.70
N THR A 61 9.84 14.82 -4.93
CA THR A 61 8.80 13.81 -5.05
C THR A 61 8.34 13.42 -3.65
N VAL A 62 7.07 13.58 -3.32
CA VAL A 62 6.49 13.11 -2.07
C VAL A 62 5.54 11.97 -2.41
N SER A 63 5.67 10.84 -1.71
CA SER A 63 4.74 9.73 -1.85
C SER A 63 4.12 9.34 -0.51
N SER A 64 2.81 9.18 -0.51
CA SER A 64 2.04 8.58 0.58
C SER A 64 1.72 7.14 0.19
N ILE A 65 2.27 6.17 0.91
CA ILE A 65 2.13 4.74 0.64
C ILE A 65 1.31 4.12 1.77
N VAL A 66 0.17 3.54 1.43
CA VAL A 66 -0.83 3.07 2.40
C VAL A 66 -1.13 1.60 2.14
N ARG A 67 -1.02 0.77 3.19
CA ARG A 67 -1.56 -0.60 3.14
C ARG A 67 -3.03 -0.51 3.47
N VAL A 68 -3.86 -1.12 2.63
CA VAL A 68 -5.30 -1.02 2.74
C VAL A 68 -5.95 -2.39 2.73
N GLU A 69 -7.00 -2.53 3.54
CA GLU A 69 -7.97 -3.61 3.41
C GLU A 69 -9.17 -3.09 2.62
N VAL A 70 -9.49 -3.73 1.51
CA VAL A 70 -10.61 -3.40 0.64
C VAL A 70 -11.69 -4.46 0.79
N ASP A 71 -12.93 -4.05 1.04
CA ASP A 71 -14.11 -4.92 0.96
C ASP A 71 -14.76 -4.72 -0.41
N CYS A 72 -14.62 -5.71 -1.30
CA CYS A 72 -15.10 -5.61 -2.69
C CYS A 72 -16.62 -5.67 -2.81
N SER A 73 -17.32 -6.24 -1.84
CA SER A 73 -18.78 -6.30 -1.81
C SER A 73 -19.39 -4.97 -1.39
N LYS A 74 -18.74 -4.27 -0.45
CA LYS A 74 -19.19 -2.98 0.06
C LYS A 74 -18.54 -1.77 -0.63
N GLN A 75 -17.50 -2.01 -1.43
CA GLN A 75 -16.69 -0.97 -2.06
C GLN A 75 -16.16 0.03 -1.02
N THR A 76 -15.59 -0.51 0.05
CA THR A 76 -14.99 0.27 1.15
C THR A 76 -13.51 -0.02 1.29
N LEU A 77 -12.79 0.93 1.87
CA LEU A 77 -11.37 0.88 2.14
C LEU A 77 -11.12 1.18 3.62
N ALA A 78 -10.23 0.41 4.26
CA ALA A 78 -9.70 0.69 5.59
C ALA A 78 -8.17 0.75 5.53
N ASN A 79 -7.61 1.89 5.92
CA ASN A 79 -6.16 2.04 6.08
C ASN A 79 -5.67 1.13 7.21
N LYS A 80 -4.51 0.50 7.02
CA LYS A 80 -3.82 -0.36 8.00
C LYS A 80 -2.46 0.23 8.38
N ASP A 81 -1.71 0.66 7.37
CA ASP A 81 -0.36 1.21 7.54
C ASP A 81 -0.21 2.45 6.65
N LEU A 82 0.66 3.38 7.03
CA LEU A 82 1.01 4.57 6.26
C LEU A 82 2.53 4.81 6.35
N TYR A 83 3.10 5.11 5.19
CA TYR A 83 4.47 5.57 5.04
C TYR A 83 4.41 6.84 4.20
N ILE A 84 5.13 7.87 4.62
CA ILE A 84 5.34 9.06 3.79
C ILE A 84 6.82 9.11 3.45
N LYS A 85 7.12 9.19 2.16
CA LYS A 85 8.48 9.36 1.66
C LYS A 85 8.64 10.73 1.02
N SER A 86 9.81 11.32 1.19
CA SER A 86 10.30 12.43 0.37
C SER A 86 11.52 11.93 -0.42
N ASN A 87 11.39 11.91 -1.74
CA ASN A 87 12.23 11.15 -2.65
C ASN A 87 12.25 9.67 -2.22
N GLU A 88 13.41 9.16 -1.80
CA GLU A 88 13.58 7.77 -1.33
C GLU A 88 13.49 7.63 0.20
N ASP A 89 13.59 8.74 0.94
CA ASP A 89 13.68 8.73 2.40
C ASP A 89 12.30 8.65 3.04
N VAL A 90 12.12 7.69 3.96
CA VAL A 90 10.91 7.61 4.79
C VAL A 90 10.99 8.71 5.86
N ILE A 91 10.09 9.69 5.75
CA ILE A 91 10.01 10.82 6.69
C ILE A 91 8.93 10.63 7.75
N TYR A 92 8.01 9.70 7.54
CA TYR A 92 6.98 9.32 8.50
C TYR A 92 6.54 7.87 8.27
N GLN A 93 6.26 7.16 9.36
CA GLN A 93 5.75 5.79 9.33
C GLN A 93 4.77 5.57 10.49
N ASN A 94 3.66 4.91 10.19
CA ASN A 94 2.72 4.41 11.19
C ASN A 94 2.16 3.05 10.71
N ASN A 95 2.48 1.99 11.45
CA ASN A 95 2.14 0.60 11.08
C ASN A 95 0.87 0.08 11.75
N GLU A 96 0.17 0.94 12.50
CA GLU A 96 -0.98 0.54 13.33
C GLU A 96 -2.16 1.51 13.16
N ILE A 97 -2.33 2.04 11.95
CA ILE A 97 -3.53 2.81 11.62
C ILE A 97 -4.67 1.81 11.51
N SER A 98 -5.41 1.59 12.59
CA SER A 98 -6.68 0.86 12.49
C SER A 98 -7.77 1.79 11.97
N GLY A 99 -7.68 2.18 10.69
CA GLY A 99 -8.66 3.04 10.05
C GLY A 99 -10.04 2.39 10.02
N LYS A 100 -11.09 3.14 10.37
CA LYS A 100 -12.47 2.70 10.13
C LYS A 100 -12.69 2.58 8.61
N PRO A 101 -13.40 1.54 8.12
CA PRO A 101 -13.75 1.45 6.72
C PRO A 101 -14.55 2.67 6.26
N PHE A 102 -14.25 3.18 5.07
CA PHE A 102 -14.96 4.28 4.43
C PHE A 102 -15.10 4.02 2.92
N THR A 103 -16.09 4.67 2.30
CA THR A 103 -16.25 4.66 0.83
C THR A 103 -15.59 5.92 0.27
N PRO A 104 -14.54 5.81 -0.56
CA PRO A 104 -13.95 6.96 -1.21
C PRO A 104 -14.95 7.68 -2.11
N VAL A 105 -14.76 8.98 -2.32
CA VAL A 105 -15.56 9.77 -3.28
C VAL A 105 -15.49 9.14 -4.67
N LEU A 106 -16.60 9.12 -5.40
CA LEU A 106 -16.66 8.58 -6.76
C LEU A 106 -15.57 9.21 -7.65
N ASP A 107 -14.97 8.36 -8.47
CA ASP A 107 -13.90 8.68 -9.42
C ASP A 107 -12.63 9.32 -8.82
N SER A 108 -12.52 9.39 -7.49
CA SER A 108 -11.25 9.67 -6.81
C SER A 108 -10.24 8.55 -7.01
N GLY A 109 -8.95 8.85 -6.79
CA GLY A 109 -7.89 7.83 -6.80
C GLY A 109 -8.17 6.65 -5.87
N GLY A 110 -8.78 6.90 -4.69
CA GLY A 110 -9.20 5.84 -3.77
C GLY A 110 -10.31 4.95 -4.34
N TRP A 111 -11.30 5.54 -5.02
CA TRP A 111 -12.39 4.78 -5.66
C TRP A 111 -11.88 3.94 -6.84
N LEU A 112 -11.04 4.52 -7.68
CA LEU A 112 -10.41 3.83 -8.81
C LEU A 112 -9.48 2.71 -8.32
N SER A 113 -8.79 2.91 -7.20
CA SER A 113 -8.01 1.85 -6.56
C SER A 113 -8.87 0.66 -6.13
N ILE A 114 -10.03 0.89 -5.51
CA ILE A 114 -10.97 -0.20 -5.15
C ILE A 114 -11.38 -0.99 -6.40
N LYS A 115 -11.77 -0.29 -7.48
CA LYS A 115 -12.16 -0.94 -8.74
C LYS A 115 -11.02 -1.80 -9.30
N SER A 116 -9.79 -1.30 -9.30
CA SER A 116 -8.61 -2.04 -9.80
C SER A 116 -8.29 -3.24 -8.92
N ILE A 117 -8.24 -3.06 -7.59
CA ILE A 117 -7.94 -4.13 -6.63
C ILE A 117 -8.97 -5.26 -6.71
N CYS A 118 -10.25 -4.92 -6.81
CA CYS A 118 -11.32 -5.92 -6.82
C CYS A 118 -11.44 -6.70 -8.13
N LYS A 119 -11.00 -6.11 -9.26
CA LYS A 119 -10.97 -6.77 -10.57
C LYS A 119 -9.72 -7.61 -10.81
N ALA A 120 -8.64 -7.36 -10.05
CA ALA A 120 -7.43 -8.16 -10.15
C ALA A 120 -7.73 -9.66 -9.90
N PRO A 121 -7.01 -10.59 -10.56
CA PRO A 121 -7.27 -12.02 -10.45
C PRO A 121 -7.08 -12.59 -9.04
#